data_AF-A0A2M7H116-F1
#
_entry.id   AF-A0A2M7H116-F1
#
_cell.length_a   1.000
_cell.length_b   1.000
_cell.length_c   1.000
_cell.angle_alpha   90.00
_cell.angle_beta   90.00
_cell.angle_gamma   90.00
#
_symmetry.space_group_name_H-M   'P 1'
#
loop_
_entity.id
_entity.type
_entity.pdbx_description
1 polymer ?
#
loop_
_entity_poly.entity_id
_entity_poly.type
_entity_poly.pdbx_seq_one_letter_code
_entity_poly.pdbx_strand_id
1 'polypeptide(L)'
;MRQSQLFTKTLKEAPKDEKSINAKFLRRAGFIYKEMAGTYTYLPLGLRVLRKIENIIREEMENISGQELLMTVFQPRKIWEETDRWSKEIGKVMYKTREDNSEIGLGPTHEEMITDIIRNYIKSYKDLPIAIFQIQTKFRKEPRARSGLLRGREFDMKDLYSFHDSEEDFKKYYEQVKKSYLKILKRCGLSGIITEASGAGFIKGFTHEFQVLSEGGEDTIIYCPKRDFAQNREIAKLRGGRKCPICGRILKEEKSIEVGNIFPLGTKYSKAMNAYFIDRSGLRKLMIMGCYGLGPSRTMGAIIEVHHDEKGIIWPKEVAPFQIHLIQIENTQKLKKTAAKFYQDLQKQGIEVLYDDRDRTPGEKFADADLIGIPIRIVVSERTLAKNSAEIKKRSEKKVELIKLSQVGKYVK
;
A
#
# COMPACT_ATOMS: atom_id res chain seq x y z
N MET A 1 1.81 22.51 7.23
CA MET A 1 0.95 23.12 6.19
C MET A 1 -0.19 23.86 6.86
N ARG A 2 -0.54 25.08 6.42
CA ARG A 2 -1.77 25.75 6.86
C ARG A 2 -2.96 25.18 6.10
N GLN A 3 -4.03 24.83 6.81
CA GLN A 3 -5.22 24.25 6.22
C GLN A 3 -6.03 25.29 5.43
N SER A 4 -5.90 26.58 5.72
CA SER A 4 -6.43 27.66 4.87
C SER A 4 -5.82 27.68 3.46
N GLN A 5 -4.61 27.15 3.29
CA GLN A 5 -3.91 27.06 1.99
C GLN A 5 -4.17 25.72 1.28
N LEU A 6 -4.78 24.75 1.96
CA LEU A 6 -5.16 23.48 1.35
C LEU A 6 -6.37 23.73 0.45
N PHE A 7 -6.23 23.55 -0.86
CA PHE A 7 -7.31 23.83 -1.81
C PHE A 7 -8.50 22.88 -1.66
N THR A 8 -8.25 21.65 -1.18
CA THR A 8 -9.29 20.65 -0.95
C THR A 8 -10.07 20.96 0.33
N LYS A 9 -11.36 20.65 0.31
CA LYS A 9 -12.26 20.79 1.46
C LYS A 9 -12.92 19.45 1.75
N THR A 10 -13.26 19.25 3.02
CA THR A 10 -14.08 18.12 3.45
C THR A 10 -15.51 18.26 2.90
N LEU A 11 -16.18 17.13 2.69
CA LEU A 11 -17.58 17.08 2.29
C LEU A 11 -18.44 16.65 3.47
N LYS A 12 -19.55 17.37 3.70
CA LYS A 12 -20.53 17.02 4.74
C LYS A 12 -21.12 15.63 4.50
N GLU A 13 -21.57 15.37 3.28
CA GLU A 13 -22.19 14.11 2.88
C GLU A 13 -21.21 13.18 2.14
N ALA A 14 -21.40 11.88 2.29
CA ALA A 14 -20.67 10.89 1.52
C ALA A 14 -21.11 10.90 0.05
N PRO A 15 -20.19 10.72 -0.91
CA PRO A 15 -20.58 10.48 -2.29
C PRO A 15 -21.50 9.27 -2.41
N LYS A 16 -22.68 9.45 -3.05
CA LYS A 16 -23.71 8.41 -3.17
C LYS A 16 -23.29 7.24 -4.08
N ASP A 17 -22.33 7.48 -4.97
CA ASP A 17 -21.82 6.51 -5.95
C ASP A 17 -20.73 5.58 -5.39
N GLU A 18 -20.30 5.78 -4.14
CA GLU A 18 -19.32 4.93 -3.47
C GLU A 18 -19.97 4.06 -2.39
N LYS A 19 -19.64 2.76 -2.37
CA LYS A 19 -20.20 1.80 -1.40
C LYS A 19 -19.22 1.44 -0.30
N SER A 20 -17.95 1.22 -0.66
CA SER A 20 -16.86 0.84 0.25
C SER A 20 -16.49 1.96 1.21
N ILE A 21 -16.07 1.58 2.42
CA ILE A 21 -15.74 2.51 3.49
C ILE A 21 -14.52 3.35 3.10
N ASN A 22 -13.50 2.73 2.51
CA ASN A 22 -12.29 3.43 2.05
C ASN A 22 -12.60 4.58 1.10
N ALA A 23 -13.33 4.32 0.01
CA ALA A 23 -13.67 5.35 -0.97
C ALA A 23 -14.54 6.46 -0.37
N LYS A 24 -15.53 6.11 0.46
CA LYS A 24 -16.40 7.09 1.13
C LYS A 24 -15.58 8.05 1.98
N PHE A 25 -14.74 7.54 2.88
CA PHE A 25 -13.97 8.41 3.76
C PHE A 25 -12.88 9.18 3.01
N LEU A 26 -12.13 8.53 2.11
CA LEU A 26 -11.06 9.20 1.39
C LEU A 26 -11.58 10.32 0.47
N ARG A 27 -12.73 10.14 -0.17
CA ARG A 27 -13.36 11.22 -0.95
C ARG A 27 -13.91 12.31 -0.07
N ARG A 28 -14.64 11.97 1.01
CA ARG A 28 -15.19 12.96 1.95
C ARG A 28 -14.10 13.80 2.62
N ALA A 29 -12.97 13.19 2.94
CA ALA A 29 -11.86 13.86 3.60
C ALA A 29 -10.94 14.63 2.63
N GLY A 30 -11.20 14.56 1.30
CA GLY A 30 -10.39 15.26 0.30
C GLY A 30 -9.01 14.61 0.05
N PHE A 31 -8.88 13.30 0.21
CA PHE A 31 -7.65 12.55 -0.05
C PHE A 31 -7.58 12.04 -1.49
N ILE A 32 -8.72 11.69 -2.08
CA ILE A 32 -8.82 11.24 -3.47
C ILE A 32 -9.99 11.91 -4.18
N TYR A 33 -9.84 12.10 -5.49
CA TYR A 33 -10.91 12.49 -6.40
C TYR A 33 -11.14 11.36 -7.41
N LYS A 34 -12.40 11.09 -7.76
CA LYS A 34 -12.75 10.01 -8.69
C LYS A 34 -12.94 10.60 -10.08
N GLU A 35 -12.05 10.27 -11.00
CA GLU A 35 -12.16 10.73 -12.40
C GLU A 35 -13.21 9.90 -13.15
N MET A 36 -13.14 8.58 -13.01
CA MET A 36 -14.10 7.63 -13.54
C MET A 36 -14.09 6.33 -12.71
N ALA A 37 -14.91 5.35 -13.10
CA ALA A 37 -14.97 4.08 -12.40
C ALA A 37 -13.59 3.37 -12.38
N GLY A 38 -13.00 3.24 -11.20
CA GLY A 38 -11.72 2.58 -10.99
C GLY A 38 -10.48 3.44 -11.22
N THR A 39 -10.61 4.75 -11.42
CA THR A 39 -9.47 5.66 -11.53
C THR A 39 -9.63 6.84 -10.57
N TYR A 40 -8.56 7.13 -9.84
CA TYR A 40 -8.59 8.10 -8.76
C TYR A 40 -7.36 8.99 -8.82
N THR A 41 -7.58 10.30 -8.73
CA THR A 41 -6.54 11.30 -8.53
C THR A 41 -6.23 11.40 -7.04
N TYR A 42 -4.97 11.24 -6.67
CA TYR A 42 -4.51 11.47 -5.29
C TYR A 42 -4.34 12.98 -5.04
N LEU A 43 -5.17 13.52 -4.15
CA LEU A 43 -5.13 14.91 -3.73
C LEU A 43 -4.00 15.11 -2.68
N PRO A 44 -3.63 16.35 -2.30
CA PRO A 44 -2.41 16.60 -1.53
C PRO A 44 -2.25 15.75 -0.25
N LEU A 45 -3.32 15.56 0.52
CA LEU A 45 -3.28 14.71 1.72
C LEU A 45 -3.14 13.22 1.36
N GLY A 46 -3.86 12.75 0.35
CA GLY A 46 -3.78 11.36 -0.12
C GLY A 46 -2.42 11.02 -0.71
N LEU A 47 -1.85 11.91 -1.51
CA LEU A 47 -0.53 11.73 -2.08
C LEU A 47 0.55 11.65 -0.99
N ARG A 48 0.45 12.46 0.08
CA ARG A 48 1.38 12.36 1.23
C ARG A 48 1.32 10.99 1.90
N VAL A 49 0.12 10.44 2.10
CA VAL A 49 -0.05 9.08 2.67
C VAL A 49 0.52 8.03 1.72
N LEU A 50 0.18 8.10 0.43
CA LEU A 50 0.66 7.16 -0.57
C LEU A 50 2.20 7.12 -0.59
N ARG A 51 2.86 8.28 -0.63
CA ARG A 51 4.33 8.36 -0.59
C ARG A 51 4.94 7.78 0.69
N LYS A 52 4.30 7.95 1.85
CA LYS A 52 4.77 7.31 3.11
C LYS A 52 4.68 5.79 3.04
N ILE A 53 3.59 5.25 2.47
CA ILE A 53 3.44 3.81 2.26
C ILE A 53 4.51 3.31 1.29
N GLU A 54 4.73 3.99 0.17
CA GLU A 54 5.76 3.65 -0.80
C GLU A 54 7.17 3.66 -0.19
N ASN A 55 7.48 4.65 0.66
CA ASN A 55 8.78 4.73 1.33
C ASN A 55 8.99 3.57 2.30
N ILE A 56 7.97 3.19 3.08
CA ILE A 56 8.04 1.98 3.93
C ILE A 56 8.33 0.75 3.06
N ILE A 57 7.64 0.61 1.92
CA ILE A 57 7.84 -0.51 1.02
C ILE A 57 9.28 -0.51 0.47
N ARG A 58 9.76 0.63 -0.02
CA ARG A 58 11.11 0.80 -0.58
C ARG A 58 12.19 0.40 0.42
N GLU A 59 12.14 0.97 1.62
CA GLU A 59 13.11 0.65 2.68
C GLU A 59 13.17 -0.86 2.99
N GLU A 60 12.02 -1.53 3.06
CA GLU A 60 11.97 -2.96 3.35
C GLU A 60 12.36 -3.85 2.16
N MET A 61 12.30 -3.35 0.93
CA MET A 61 12.83 -4.03 -0.26
C MET A 61 14.35 -3.84 -0.37
N GLU A 62 14.87 -2.65 -0.08
CA GLU A 62 16.31 -2.39 -0.04
C GLU A 62 17.01 -3.18 1.09
N ASN A 63 16.35 -3.34 2.24
CA ASN A 63 16.83 -4.18 3.35
C ASN A 63 17.00 -5.66 2.99
N ILE A 64 16.38 -6.12 1.90
CA ILE A 64 16.53 -7.48 1.38
C ILE A 64 17.32 -7.49 0.06
N SER A 65 18.18 -6.48 -0.14
CA SER A 65 19.05 -6.31 -1.30
C SER A 65 18.31 -6.10 -2.63
N GLY A 66 17.05 -5.67 -2.56
CA GLY A 66 16.29 -5.24 -3.74
C GLY A 66 16.87 -3.96 -4.32
N GLN A 67 17.10 -3.95 -5.63
CA GLN A 67 17.56 -2.78 -6.37
C GLN A 67 16.37 -2.10 -7.03
N GLU A 68 16.12 -0.82 -6.73
CA GLU A 68 15.03 -0.07 -7.34
C GLU A 68 15.42 0.41 -8.74
N LEU A 69 14.52 0.22 -9.70
CA LEU A 69 14.53 0.86 -11.01
C LEU A 69 13.13 1.33 -11.38
N LEU A 70 12.98 1.96 -12.54
CA LEU A 70 11.68 2.36 -13.07
C LEU A 70 11.54 1.92 -14.52
N MET A 71 10.70 0.92 -14.80
CA MET A 71 10.38 0.49 -16.16
C MET A 71 9.25 1.35 -16.75
N THR A 72 9.28 1.49 -18.08
CA THR A 72 8.22 2.17 -18.84
C THR A 72 6.85 1.51 -18.63
N VAL A 73 5.79 2.33 -18.68
CA VAL A 73 4.39 1.87 -18.76
C VAL A 73 4.10 1.31 -20.15
N PHE A 74 4.62 1.94 -21.20
CA PHE A 74 4.48 1.47 -22.57
C PHE A 74 5.35 0.25 -22.78
N GLN A 75 4.74 -0.85 -23.21
CA GLN A 75 5.41 -2.12 -23.42
C GLN A 75 5.20 -2.59 -24.86
N PRO A 76 6.28 -2.92 -25.59
CA PRO A 76 6.19 -3.32 -26.99
C PRO A 76 5.56 -4.71 -27.12
N ARG A 77 4.64 -4.87 -28.08
CA ARG A 77 3.99 -6.16 -28.39
C ARG A 77 4.99 -7.29 -28.61
N LYS A 78 6.07 -7.03 -29.36
CA LYS A 78 7.08 -8.03 -29.74
C LYS A 78 7.63 -8.81 -28.54
N ILE A 79 7.90 -8.12 -27.44
CA ILE A 79 8.48 -8.76 -26.24
C ILE A 79 7.43 -9.63 -25.53
N TRP A 80 6.16 -9.24 -25.55
CA TRP A 80 5.04 -10.04 -25.01
C TRP A 80 4.68 -11.26 -25.87
N GLU A 81 5.06 -11.26 -27.15
CA GLU A 81 4.88 -12.40 -28.04
C GLU A 81 5.88 -13.52 -27.74
N GLU A 82 7.06 -13.22 -27.19
CA GLU A 82 8.03 -14.26 -26.78
C GLU A 82 7.47 -15.20 -25.70
N THR A 83 6.50 -14.74 -24.91
CA THR A 83 5.85 -15.50 -23.83
C THR A 83 4.42 -15.94 -24.18
N ASP A 84 3.93 -15.67 -25.39
CA ASP A 84 2.54 -15.83 -25.82
C ASP A 84 1.49 -15.07 -24.98
N ARG A 85 1.91 -14.20 -24.05
CA ARG A 85 0.99 -13.54 -23.12
C ARG A 85 0.32 -12.30 -23.71
N TRP A 86 0.72 -11.80 -24.89
CA TRP A 86 0.05 -10.65 -25.52
C TRP A 86 -1.47 -10.85 -25.65
N SER A 87 -1.91 -12.01 -26.16
CA SER A 87 -3.33 -12.32 -26.42
C SER A 87 -3.94 -13.31 -25.43
N LYS A 88 -3.15 -13.81 -24.47
CA LYS A 88 -3.56 -14.82 -23.47
C LYS A 88 -3.42 -14.25 -22.05
N GLU A 89 -3.93 -14.98 -21.06
CA GLU A 89 -3.72 -14.67 -19.64
C GLU A 89 -3.92 -13.17 -19.30
N ILE A 90 -2.90 -12.52 -18.72
CA ILE A 90 -2.93 -11.12 -18.29
C ILE A 90 -3.00 -10.14 -19.48
N GLY A 91 -2.56 -10.53 -20.69
CA GLY A 91 -2.66 -9.66 -21.87
C GLY A 91 -4.10 -9.44 -22.33
N LYS A 92 -5.05 -10.28 -21.90
CA LYS A 92 -6.49 -10.05 -22.12
C LYS A 92 -7.01 -8.82 -21.37
N VAL A 93 -6.43 -8.50 -20.22
CA VAL A 93 -6.78 -7.33 -19.42
C VAL A 93 -5.86 -6.13 -19.68
N MET A 94 -4.96 -6.22 -20.66
CA MET A 94 -4.06 -5.12 -21.01
C MET A 94 -4.78 -4.06 -21.85
N TYR A 95 -4.55 -2.78 -21.54
CA TYR A 95 -4.88 -1.70 -22.46
C TYR A 95 -3.88 -1.68 -23.61
N LYS A 96 -4.39 -1.69 -24.84
CA LYS A 96 -3.57 -1.76 -26.06
C LYS A 96 -3.93 -0.57 -26.92
N THR A 97 -2.92 0.08 -27.47
CA THR A 97 -3.07 1.15 -28.46
C THR A 97 -2.11 0.88 -29.63
N ARG A 98 -2.23 1.70 -30.66
CA ARG A 98 -1.41 1.62 -31.87
C ARG A 98 -0.62 2.91 -32.04
N GLU A 99 0.62 2.76 -32.46
CA GLU A 99 1.49 3.84 -32.93
C GLU A 99 1.96 3.43 -34.32
N ASP A 100 1.50 4.15 -35.34
CA ASP A 100 1.65 3.81 -36.76
C ASP A 100 1.29 2.34 -37.06
N ASN A 101 2.30 1.54 -37.46
CA ASN A 101 2.18 0.12 -37.78
C ASN A 101 2.54 -0.81 -36.60
N SER A 102 2.77 -0.25 -35.40
CA SER A 102 3.16 -1.00 -34.20
C SER A 102 2.05 -1.00 -33.14
N GLU A 103 1.92 -2.11 -32.41
CA GLU A 103 1.02 -2.18 -31.25
C GLU A 103 1.82 -2.09 -29.96
N ILE A 104 1.31 -1.28 -29.04
CA ILE A 104 1.90 -1.05 -27.73
C ILE A 104 0.86 -1.28 -26.63
N GLY A 105 1.30 -1.84 -25.51
CA GLY A 105 0.48 -2.12 -24.34
C GLY A 105 0.79 -1.15 -23.21
N LEU A 106 -0.22 -0.80 -22.41
CA LEU A 106 0.00 -0.24 -21.07
C LEU A 106 0.15 -1.41 -20.09
N GLY A 107 1.32 -1.52 -19.46
CA GLY A 107 1.72 -2.67 -18.66
C GLY A 107 0.79 -2.98 -17.49
N PRO A 108 0.15 -4.17 -17.45
CA PRO A 108 -0.57 -4.67 -16.27
C PRO A 108 0.38 -5.31 -15.23
N THR A 109 1.61 -5.59 -15.64
CA THR A 109 2.75 -6.23 -14.94
C THR A 109 4.00 -6.14 -15.84
N HIS A 110 5.17 -6.62 -15.39
CA HIS A 110 6.45 -6.41 -16.08
C HIS A 110 7.36 -7.65 -16.15
N GLU A 111 6.85 -8.89 -16.00
CA GLU A 111 7.71 -10.09 -16.07
C GLU A 111 8.54 -10.17 -17.35
N GLU A 112 7.95 -9.86 -18.50
CA GLU A 112 8.67 -9.88 -19.78
C GLU A 112 9.72 -8.77 -19.88
N MET A 113 9.36 -7.55 -19.46
CA MET A 113 10.25 -6.39 -19.57
C MET A 113 11.52 -6.60 -18.75
N ILE A 114 11.37 -7.06 -17.51
CA ILE A 114 12.52 -7.30 -16.64
C ILE A 114 13.34 -8.50 -17.11
N THR A 115 12.72 -9.54 -17.66
CA THR A 115 13.45 -10.68 -18.23
C THR A 115 14.28 -10.27 -19.43
N ASP A 116 13.74 -9.40 -20.29
CA ASP A 116 14.46 -8.83 -21.43
C ASP A 116 15.66 -7.97 -21.00
N ILE A 117 15.51 -7.16 -19.95
CA ILE A 117 16.62 -6.41 -19.36
C ILE A 117 17.67 -7.39 -18.82
N ILE A 118 17.26 -8.34 -17.98
CA ILE A 118 18.18 -9.24 -17.27
C ILE A 118 18.97 -10.13 -18.22
N ARG A 119 18.34 -10.67 -19.27
CA ARG A 119 19.04 -11.51 -20.24
C ARG A 119 20.16 -10.78 -20.98
N ASN A 120 20.17 -9.44 -21.00
CA ASN A 120 21.22 -8.64 -21.63
C ASN A 120 22.43 -8.42 -20.71
N TYR A 121 22.24 -8.28 -19.40
CA TYR A 121 23.31 -7.92 -18.46
C TYR A 121 23.85 -9.09 -17.63
N ILE A 122 23.03 -10.08 -17.32
CA ILE A 122 23.38 -11.18 -16.41
C ILE A 122 23.77 -12.40 -17.22
N LYS A 123 25.02 -12.85 -17.10
CA LYS A 123 25.58 -13.94 -17.93
C LYS A 123 26.26 -15.04 -17.13
N SER A 124 26.60 -14.80 -15.87
CA SER A 124 27.36 -15.73 -15.03
C SER A 124 26.65 -16.00 -13.71
N TYR A 125 26.89 -17.17 -13.12
CA TYR A 125 26.44 -17.46 -11.75
C TYR A 125 26.97 -16.46 -10.72
N LYS A 126 28.09 -15.78 -11.02
CA LYS A 126 28.69 -14.75 -10.15
C LYS A 126 27.81 -13.50 -10.02
N ASP A 127 26.90 -13.30 -10.97
CA ASP A 127 25.98 -12.16 -11.00
C ASP A 127 24.68 -12.48 -10.23
N LEU A 128 24.53 -13.72 -9.73
CA LEU A 128 23.32 -14.23 -9.08
C LEU A 128 23.60 -14.57 -7.59
N PRO A 129 22.59 -14.40 -6.70
CA PRO A 129 21.25 -13.89 -6.98
C PRO A 129 21.16 -12.39 -7.15
N ILE A 130 20.12 -11.96 -7.86
CA ILE A 130 19.74 -10.54 -7.95
C ILE A 130 18.24 -10.38 -7.77
N ALA A 131 17.85 -9.28 -7.14
CA ALA A 131 16.47 -8.89 -6.93
C ALA A 131 16.27 -7.43 -7.33
N ILE A 132 15.26 -7.19 -8.16
CA ILE A 132 15.02 -5.89 -8.78
C ILE A 132 13.55 -5.54 -8.61
N PHE A 133 13.25 -4.32 -8.22
CA PHE A 133 11.87 -3.87 -8.05
C PHE A 133 11.64 -2.48 -8.60
N GLN A 134 10.38 -2.13 -8.75
CA GLN A 134 9.92 -0.78 -9.03
C GLN A 134 8.66 -0.49 -8.22
N ILE A 135 8.34 0.78 -8.03
CA ILE A 135 7.01 1.23 -7.61
C ILE A 135 6.45 2.08 -8.75
N GLN A 136 5.48 1.53 -9.47
CA GLN A 136 5.03 2.12 -10.74
C GLN A 136 3.55 1.84 -11.01
N THR A 137 2.89 2.77 -11.71
CA THR A 137 1.47 2.74 -12.04
C THR A 137 1.16 1.71 -13.13
N LYS A 138 0.25 0.77 -12.80
CA LYS A 138 -0.20 -0.32 -13.67
C LYS A 138 -1.60 -0.04 -14.19
N PHE A 139 -1.91 -0.61 -15.35
CA PHE A 139 -3.22 -0.53 -15.97
C PHE A 139 -3.81 -1.92 -16.22
N ARG A 140 -5.03 -2.16 -15.74
CA ARG A 140 -5.80 -3.38 -16.00
C ARG A 140 -7.22 -3.03 -16.42
N LYS A 141 -7.68 -3.58 -17.54
CA LYS A 141 -9.06 -3.52 -18.04
C LYS A 141 -9.98 -4.35 -17.14
N GLU A 142 -10.19 -3.88 -15.92
CA GLU A 142 -11.08 -4.49 -14.94
C GLU A 142 -12.54 -4.28 -15.41
N PRO A 143 -13.26 -5.35 -15.78
CA PRO A 143 -14.63 -5.24 -16.28
C PRO A 143 -15.56 -4.60 -15.24
N ARG A 144 -15.32 -4.82 -13.94
CA ARG A 144 -16.11 -4.28 -12.84
C ARG A 144 -15.23 -3.65 -11.78
N ALA A 145 -14.75 -2.45 -12.04
CA ALA A 145 -14.03 -1.67 -11.03
C ALA A 145 -14.98 -1.29 -9.89
N ARG A 146 -14.60 -1.62 -8.66
CA ARG A 146 -15.44 -1.48 -7.47
C ARG A 146 -14.57 -1.33 -6.22
N SER A 147 -15.19 -1.11 -5.07
CA SER A 147 -14.51 -1.15 -3.77
C SER A 147 -13.42 -0.09 -3.58
N GLY A 148 -13.52 1.05 -4.28
CA GLY A 148 -12.59 2.16 -4.12
C GLY A 148 -11.17 1.85 -4.60
N LEU A 149 -10.19 2.12 -3.75
CA LEU A 149 -8.78 1.84 -4.02
C LEU A 149 -8.42 0.35 -3.98
N LEU A 150 -9.37 -0.52 -3.60
CA LEU A 150 -9.11 -1.96 -3.53
C LEU A 150 -9.13 -2.62 -4.92
N ARG A 151 -9.96 -2.13 -5.84
CA ARG A 151 -10.12 -2.73 -7.18
C ARG A 151 -10.37 -1.67 -8.26
N GLY A 152 -9.28 -1.02 -8.63
CA GLY A 152 -9.23 -0.03 -9.72
C GLY A 152 -8.80 -0.60 -11.07
N ARG A 153 -8.72 0.30 -12.07
CA ARG A 153 -8.17 0.07 -13.41
C ARG A 153 -6.78 0.65 -13.56
N GLU A 154 -6.51 1.74 -12.86
CA GLU A 154 -5.22 2.39 -12.74
C GLU A 154 -4.82 2.36 -11.26
N PHE A 155 -3.65 1.80 -10.96
CA PHE A 155 -3.22 1.64 -9.58
C PHE A 155 -1.69 1.47 -9.49
N ASP A 156 -1.12 1.98 -8.41
CA ASP A 156 0.30 1.75 -8.14
C ASP A 156 0.53 0.33 -7.64
N MET A 157 1.63 -0.26 -8.09
CA MET A 157 2.10 -1.55 -7.64
C MET A 157 3.60 -1.47 -7.44
N LYS A 158 4.05 -1.95 -6.28
CA LYS A 158 5.40 -2.44 -6.16
C LYS A 158 5.44 -3.83 -6.76
N ASP A 159 6.29 -4.06 -7.74
CA ASP A 159 6.56 -5.37 -8.32
C ASP A 159 8.05 -5.63 -8.27
N LEU A 160 8.44 -6.72 -7.58
CA LEU A 160 9.81 -7.20 -7.47
C LEU A 160 9.95 -8.49 -8.28
N TYR A 161 11.11 -8.68 -8.89
CA TYR A 161 11.49 -9.89 -9.62
C TYR A 161 12.86 -10.34 -9.14
N SER A 162 12.98 -11.61 -8.80
CA SER A 162 14.25 -12.19 -8.34
C SER A 162 14.71 -13.27 -9.30
N PHE A 163 16.03 -13.40 -9.46
CA PHE A 163 16.69 -14.32 -10.39
C PHE A 163 17.75 -15.09 -9.63
N HIS A 164 17.76 -16.41 -9.81
CA HIS A 164 18.54 -17.34 -9.00
C HIS A 164 19.21 -18.40 -9.87
N ASP A 165 20.37 -18.88 -9.40
CA ASP A 165 21.13 -19.97 -10.03
C ASP A 165 20.62 -21.37 -9.62
N SER A 166 19.86 -21.44 -8.54
CA SER A 166 19.39 -22.68 -7.91
C SER A 166 18.05 -22.51 -7.20
N GLU A 167 17.31 -23.61 -7.10
CA GLU A 167 16.01 -23.65 -6.42
C GLU A 167 16.14 -23.41 -4.91
N GLU A 168 17.27 -23.80 -4.32
CA GLU A 168 17.56 -23.58 -2.90
C GLU A 168 17.71 -22.08 -2.61
N ASP A 169 18.48 -21.37 -3.43
CA ASP A 169 18.68 -19.93 -3.28
C ASP A 169 17.36 -19.15 -3.50
N PHE A 170 16.58 -19.53 -4.52
CA PHE A 170 15.23 -19.00 -4.73
C PHE A 170 14.34 -19.18 -3.49
N LYS A 171 14.27 -20.38 -2.91
CA LYS A 171 13.44 -20.64 -1.73
C LYS A 171 13.85 -19.81 -0.52
N LYS A 172 15.16 -19.64 -0.29
CA LYS A 172 15.68 -18.78 0.78
C LYS A 172 15.21 -17.34 0.60
N TYR A 173 15.34 -16.81 -0.61
CA TYR A 173 14.91 -15.45 -0.94
C TYR A 173 13.39 -15.28 -0.84
N TYR A 174 12.60 -16.26 -1.31
CA TYR A 174 11.15 -16.26 -1.22
C TYR A 174 10.66 -16.14 0.23
N GLU A 175 11.27 -16.89 1.17
CA GLU A 175 10.98 -16.78 2.60
C GLU A 175 11.44 -15.45 3.22
N GLN A 176 12.52 -14.85 2.71
CA GLN A 176 12.96 -13.51 3.12
C GLN A 176 11.93 -12.44 2.70
N VAL A 177 11.40 -12.52 1.47
CA VAL A 177 10.35 -11.62 0.99
C VAL A 177 9.08 -11.76 1.83
N LYS A 178 8.69 -12.98 2.22
CA LYS A 178 7.53 -13.19 3.11
C LYS A 178 7.65 -12.42 4.42
N LYS A 179 8.82 -12.50 5.07
CA LYS A 179 9.10 -11.77 6.32
C LYS A 179 9.09 -10.25 6.10
N SER A 180 9.67 -9.79 4.99
CA SER A 180 9.69 -8.36 4.64
C SER A 180 8.28 -7.82 4.41
N TYR A 181 7.40 -8.55 3.71
CA TYR A 181 6.00 -8.12 3.50
C TYR A 181 5.22 -8.03 4.80
N LEU A 182 5.37 -8.99 5.72
CA LEU A 182 4.74 -8.90 7.04
C LEU A 182 5.24 -7.67 7.84
N LYS A 183 6.53 -7.33 7.71
CA LYS A 183 7.11 -6.13 8.33
C LYS A 183 6.56 -4.84 7.71
N ILE A 184 6.44 -4.76 6.39
CA ILE A 184 5.79 -3.65 5.67
C ILE A 184 4.37 -3.45 6.21
N LEU A 185 3.55 -4.51 6.20
CA LEU A 185 2.17 -4.41 6.66
C LEU A 185 2.09 -3.96 8.12
N LYS A 186 2.94 -4.51 8.99
CA LYS A 186 3.01 -4.09 10.40
C LYS A 186 3.37 -2.60 10.54
N ARG A 187 4.34 -2.10 9.78
CA ARG A 187 4.74 -0.68 9.77
C ARG A 187 3.60 0.22 9.26
N CYS A 188 2.83 -0.25 8.28
CA CYS A 188 1.60 0.40 7.81
C CYS A 188 0.41 0.26 8.79
N GLY A 189 0.61 -0.32 9.98
CA GLY A 189 -0.44 -0.54 10.98
C GLY A 189 -1.41 -1.68 10.66
N LEU A 190 -1.09 -2.51 9.68
CA LEU A 190 -1.91 -3.66 9.27
C LEU A 190 -1.34 -4.96 9.83
N SER A 191 -2.22 -5.95 9.92
CA SER A 191 -1.89 -7.28 10.41
C SER A 191 -2.14 -8.30 9.30
N GLY A 192 -1.11 -8.59 8.51
CA GLY A 192 -1.17 -9.56 7.42
C GLY A 192 -1.21 -11.01 7.90
N ILE A 193 -1.86 -11.86 7.11
CA ILE A 193 -1.90 -13.32 7.21
C ILE A 193 -1.40 -13.88 5.88
N ILE A 194 -0.32 -14.65 5.92
CA ILE A 194 0.18 -15.35 4.74
C ILE A 194 -0.78 -16.50 4.47
N THR A 195 -1.37 -16.51 3.28
CA THR A 195 -2.46 -17.41 2.92
C THR A 195 -2.08 -18.15 1.64
N GLU A 196 -2.12 -19.48 1.67
CA GLU A 196 -1.92 -20.27 0.46
C GLU A 196 -3.07 -20.01 -0.52
N ALA A 197 -2.73 -19.81 -1.79
CA ALA A 197 -3.67 -19.55 -2.86
C ALA A 197 -3.36 -20.38 -4.09
N SER A 198 -4.30 -20.38 -5.05
CA SER A 198 -4.10 -21.10 -6.30
C SER A 198 -2.92 -20.50 -7.06
N GLY A 199 -2.04 -21.38 -7.55
CA GLY A 199 -1.06 -20.97 -8.54
C GLY A 199 -1.75 -20.66 -9.86
N ALA A 200 -1.32 -19.61 -10.55
CA ALA A 200 -1.64 -19.50 -11.98
C ALA A 200 -1.14 -20.78 -12.66
N GLY A 201 -1.95 -21.40 -13.54
CA GLY A 201 -1.87 -22.82 -13.96
C GLY A 201 -0.54 -23.39 -14.49
N PHE A 202 0.53 -22.62 -14.50
CA PHE A 202 1.91 -23.02 -14.75
C PHE A 202 2.75 -23.30 -13.48
N ILE A 203 2.24 -22.99 -12.28
CA ILE A 203 2.97 -23.16 -11.01
C ILE A 203 2.71 -24.56 -10.44
N LYS A 204 3.77 -25.33 -10.18
CA LYS A 204 3.69 -26.59 -9.42
C LYS A 204 3.61 -26.28 -7.92
N GLY A 205 2.41 -26.01 -7.41
CA GLY A 205 2.16 -25.77 -5.98
C GLY A 205 1.29 -24.56 -5.70
N PHE A 206 1.40 -24.03 -4.47
CA PHE A 206 0.65 -22.86 -4.02
C PHE A 206 1.47 -21.58 -4.18
N THR A 207 0.75 -20.48 -4.37
CA THR A 207 1.26 -19.12 -4.17
C THR A 207 0.92 -18.66 -2.77
N HIS A 208 1.46 -17.51 -2.36
CA HIS A 208 1.14 -16.95 -1.04
C HIS A 208 0.61 -15.52 -1.19
N GLU A 209 -0.65 -15.36 -0.83
CA GLU A 209 -1.32 -14.07 -0.70
C GLU A 209 -1.09 -13.50 0.70
N PHE A 210 -1.01 -12.17 0.78
CA PHE A 210 -0.95 -11.43 2.03
C PHE A 210 -2.32 -10.83 2.26
N GLN A 211 -3.06 -11.46 3.16
CA GLN A 211 -4.46 -11.17 3.41
C GLN A 211 -4.60 -10.35 4.70
N VAL A 212 -5.41 -9.29 4.64
CA VAL A 212 -5.75 -8.45 5.80
C VAL A 212 -7.23 -8.61 6.09
N LEU A 213 -7.57 -9.04 7.30
CA LEU A 213 -8.96 -9.27 7.71
C LEU A 213 -9.77 -7.97 7.65
N SER A 214 -10.89 -8.00 6.95
CA SER A 214 -11.84 -6.90 6.86
C SER A 214 -13.15 -7.36 6.20
N GLU A 215 -14.28 -6.90 6.73
CA GLU A 215 -15.61 -7.12 6.13
C GLU A 215 -15.76 -6.51 4.73
N GLY A 216 -14.97 -5.47 4.43
CA GLY A 216 -14.87 -4.84 3.11
C GLY A 216 -14.03 -5.63 2.09
N GLY A 217 -13.47 -6.77 2.51
CA GLY A 217 -12.71 -7.68 1.67
C GLY A 217 -13.52 -8.40 0.59
N GLU A 218 -12.87 -8.68 -0.54
CA GLU A 218 -13.46 -9.47 -1.62
C GLU A 218 -13.16 -10.97 -1.50
N ASP A 219 -12.09 -11.32 -0.77
CA ASP A 219 -11.70 -12.71 -0.54
C ASP A 219 -12.31 -13.24 0.75
N THR A 220 -12.33 -14.56 0.87
CA THR A 220 -12.63 -15.27 2.12
C THR A 220 -11.51 -16.25 2.39
N ILE A 221 -10.94 -16.20 3.58
CA ILE A 221 -9.85 -17.09 3.96
C ILE A 221 -10.26 -18.01 5.11
N ILE A 222 -9.62 -19.18 5.16
CA ILE A 222 -9.67 -20.09 6.29
C ILE A 222 -8.35 -20.01 6.98
N TYR A 223 -8.33 -19.59 8.22
CA TYR A 223 -7.07 -19.36 8.93
C TYR A 223 -7.11 -19.85 10.36
N CYS A 224 -5.95 -20.26 10.85
CA CYS A 224 -5.75 -20.56 12.25
C CYS A 224 -5.56 -19.25 13.03
N PRO A 225 -6.20 -19.07 14.20
CA PRO A 225 -5.95 -17.90 15.06
C PRO A 225 -4.49 -17.72 15.49
N LYS A 226 -3.70 -18.81 15.52
CA LYS A 226 -2.25 -18.76 15.78
C LYS A 226 -1.42 -18.35 14.54
N ARG A 227 -2.04 -18.32 13.37
CA ARG A 227 -1.46 -17.97 12.06
C ARG A 227 -0.41 -18.95 11.52
N ASP A 228 -0.42 -20.18 12.04
CA ASP A 228 0.43 -21.25 11.53
C ASP A 228 -0.12 -21.85 10.22
N PHE A 229 -1.40 -21.64 9.91
CA PHE A 229 -2.09 -22.16 8.73
C PHE A 229 -3.08 -21.12 8.20
N ALA A 230 -3.09 -20.88 6.89
CA ALA A 230 -4.19 -20.20 6.21
C ALA A 230 -4.26 -20.59 4.73
N GLN A 231 -5.48 -20.72 4.21
CA GLN A 231 -5.76 -21.01 2.81
C GLN A 231 -6.91 -20.13 2.29
N ASN A 232 -6.81 -19.69 1.04
CA ASN A 232 -7.90 -19.02 0.34
C ASN A 232 -9.06 -20.03 0.16
N ARG A 233 -10.30 -19.58 0.36
CA ARG A 233 -11.50 -20.43 0.23
C ARG A 233 -11.54 -21.19 -1.08
N GLU A 234 -11.04 -20.60 -2.17
CA GLU A 234 -11.05 -21.21 -3.50
C GLU A 234 -10.28 -22.54 -3.57
N ILE A 235 -9.22 -22.69 -2.77
CA ILE A 235 -8.39 -23.91 -2.75
C ILE A 235 -8.58 -24.76 -1.49
N ALA A 236 -9.21 -24.19 -0.47
CA ALA A 236 -9.25 -24.80 0.84
C ALA A 236 -10.16 -26.03 0.88
N LYS A 237 -9.62 -27.13 1.42
CA LYS A 237 -10.39 -28.37 1.65
C LYS A 237 -11.12 -28.38 2.98
N LEU A 238 -10.62 -27.63 3.95
CA LEU A 238 -11.23 -27.48 5.28
C LEU A 238 -12.24 -26.33 5.27
N ARG A 239 -13.06 -26.22 6.32
CA ARG A 239 -13.98 -25.08 6.54
C ARG A 239 -13.73 -24.49 7.93
N GLY A 240 -14.27 -23.28 8.18
CA GLY A 240 -14.32 -22.73 9.53
C GLY A 240 -14.96 -23.72 10.51
N GLY A 241 -14.53 -23.69 11.78
CA GLY A 241 -15.01 -24.59 12.82
C GLY A 241 -14.27 -25.94 12.91
N ARG A 242 -13.43 -26.29 11.92
CA ARG A 242 -12.59 -27.50 11.98
C ARG A 242 -11.31 -27.26 12.77
N LYS A 243 -10.66 -28.34 13.25
CA LYS A 243 -9.36 -28.25 13.92
C LYS A 243 -8.26 -27.95 12.90
N CYS A 244 -7.38 -27.02 13.26
CA CYS A 244 -6.18 -26.68 12.51
C CYS A 244 -5.27 -27.91 12.40
N PRO A 245 -4.78 -28.26 11.20
CA PRO A 245 -3.95 -29.43 11.00
C PRO A 245 -2.56 -29.32 11.67
N ILE A 246 -2.13 -28.10 12.03
CA ILE A 246 -0.80 -27.86 12.61
C ILE A 246 -0.85 -27.80 14.14
N CYS A 247 -1.81 -27.06 14.71
CA CYS A 247 -1.82 -26.80 16.16
C CYS A 247 -3.14 -27.15 16.87
N GLY A 248 -4.10 -27.76 16.17
CA GLY A 248 -5.35 -28.26 16.74
C GLY A 248 -6.40 -27.20 17.12
N ARG A 249 -6.08 -25.90 17.10
CA ARG A 249 -7.05 -24.80 17.35
C ARG A 249 -8.15 -24.77 16.31
N ILE A 250 -9.33 -24.25 16.67
CA ILE A 250 -10.44 -24.09 15.74
C ILE A 250 -10.10 -23.04 14.67
N LEU A 251 -10.23 -23.44 13.40
CA LEU A 251 -10.05 -22.58 12.24
C LEU A 251 -11.20 -21.57 12.13
N LYS A 252 -10.86 -20.35 11.72
CA LYS A 252 -11.79 -19.26 11.43
C LYS A 252 -11.99 -19.12 9.93
N GLU A 253 -13.12 -18.52 9.57
CA GLU A 253 -13.55 -18.21 8.21
C GLU A 253 -14.04 -16.77 8.20
N GLU A 254 -13.27 -15.87 7.59
CA GLU A 254 -13.54 -14.43 7.61
C GLU A 254 -13.15 -13.81 6.26
N LYS A 255 -13.75 -12.66 5.95
CA LYS A 255 -13.42 -11.88 4.75
C LYS A 255 -12.08 -11.18 4.90
N SER A 256 -11.40 -11.00 3.77
CA SER A 256 -10.09 -10.35 3.75
C SER A 256 -9.80 -9.60 2.45
N ILE A 257 -8.81 -8.71 2.55
CA ILE A 257 -8.27 -7.91 1.45
C ILE A 257 -6.88 -8.44 1.12
N GLU A 258 -6.68 -8.93 -0.10
CA GLU A 258 -5.38 -9.28 -0.65
C GLU A 258 -4.57 -8.00 -0.95
N VAL A 259 -3.58 -7.68 -0.11
CA VAL A 259 -2.73 -6.48 -0.30
C VAL A 259 -1.46 -6.77 -1.09
N GLY A 260 -1.10 -8.04 -1.25
CA GLY A 260 0.04 -8.49 -2.05
C GLY A 260 0.04 -10.00 -2.26
N ASN A 261 0.87 -10.45 -3.21
CA ASN A 261 0.98 -11.86 -3.60
C ASN A 261 2.37 -12.15 -4.17
N ILE A 262 2.85 -13.37 -3.93
CA ILE A 262 4.19 -13.79 -4.30
C ILE A 262 4.15 -15.14 -5.03
N PHE A 263 4.83 -15.21 -6.17
CA PHE A 263 4.73 -16.32 -7.11
C PHE A 263 6.09 -16.96 -7.38
N PRO A 264 6.24 -18.28 -7.18
CA PRO A 264 7.36 -19.04 -7.71
C PRO A 264 7.17 -19.22 -9.22
N LEU A 265 7.85 -18.40 -10.03
CA LEU A 265 7.72 -18.45 -11.49
C LEU A 265 8.53 -19.59 -12.12
N GLY A 266 9.53 -20.10 -11.40
CA GLY A 266 10.44 -21.12 -11.90
C GLY A 266 11.15 -20.62 -13.15
N THR A 267 11.21 -21.44 -14.20
CA THR A 267 11.87 -21.08 -15.46
C THR A 267 10.89 -20.66 -16.57
N LYS A 268 9.65 -20.25 -16.25
CA LYS A 268 8.63 -19.92 -17.26
C LYS A 268 9.13 -18.87 -18.26
N TYR A 269 9.53 -17.71 -17.75
CA TYR A 269 9.94 -16.58 -18.58
C TYR A 269 11.36 -16.75 -19.11
N SER A 270 12.28 -17.24 -18.28
CA SER A 270 13.66 -17.48 -18.72
C SER A 270 13.73 -18.48 -19.86
N LYS A 271 12.90 -19.53 -19.86
CA LYS A 271 12.81 -20.48 -20.98
C LYS A 271 12.25 -19.83 -22.24
N ALA A 272 11.12 -19.14 -22.13
CA ALA A 272 10.43 -18.53 -23.26
C ALA A 272 11.28 -17.43 -23.93
N MET A 273 11.99 -16.64 -23.12
CA MET A 273 12.76 -15.47 -23.56
C MET A 273 14.26 -15.74 -23.64
N ASN A 274 14.69 -17.00 -23.57
CA ASN A 274 16.09 -17.38 -23.69
C ASN A 274 17.03 -16.64 -22.70
N ALA A 275 16.61 -16.47 -21.45
CA ALA A 275 17.42 -15.87 -20.39
C ALA A 275 18.25 -16.96 -19.68
N TYR A 276 19.55 -17.02 -20.00
CA TYR A 276 20.48 -18.03 -19.47
C TYR A 276 21.67 -17.40 -18.77
N PHE A 277 22.30 -18.17 -17.90
CA PHE A 277 23.60 -17.89 -17.31
C PHE A 277 24.54 -19.10 -17.46
N ILE A 278 25.85 -18.86 -17.32
CA ILE A 278 26.87 -19.92 -17.23
C ILE A 278 27.07 -20.26 -15.76
N ASP A 279 26.88 -21.54 -15.42
CA ASP A 279 27.01 -22.03 -14.05
C ASP A 279 28.48 -22.31 -13.66
N ARG A 280 28.68 -22.77 -12.42
CA ARG A 280 30.02 -23.08 -11.89
C ARG A 280 30.77 -24.17 -12.67
N SER A 281 30.04 -25.02 -13.40
CA SER A 281 30.61 -26.08 -14.24
C SER A 281 30.84 -25.66 -15.70
N GLY A 282 30.56 -24.39 -16.04
CA GLY A 282 30.66 -23.89 -17.41
C GLY A 282 29.44 -24.23 -18.29
N LEU A 283 28.36 -24.76 -17.70
CA LEU A 283 27.16 -25.15 -18.44
C LEU A 283 26.14 -24.01 -18.49
N ARG A 284 25.47 -23.88 -19.64
CA ARG A 284 24.38 -22.93 -19.83
C ARG A 284 23.12 -23.41 -19.11
N LYS A 285 22.62 -22.63 -18.16
CA LYS A 285 21.40 -22.91 -17.38
C LYS A 285 20.39 -21.77 -17.47
N LEU A 286 19.12 -22.11 -17.31
CA LEU A 286 18.03 -21.15 -17.21
C LEU A 286 17.98 -20.53 -15.82
N MET A 287 17.70 -19.23 -15.74
CA MET A 287 17.50 -18.55 -14.47
C MET A 287 16.19 -19.01 -13.82
N ILE A 288 16.22 -19.28 -12.52
CA ILE A 288 15.01 -19.53 -11.71
C ILE A 288 14.48 -18.18 -11.24
N MET A 289 13.18 -17.95 -11.38
CA MET A 289 12.56 -16.66 -11.15
C MET A 289 11.46 -16.70 -10.08
N GLY A 290 11.33 -15.59 -9.36
CA GLY A 290 10.15 -15.26 -8.56
C GLY A 290 9.62 -13.87 -8.91
N CYS A 291 8.31 -13.66 -8.72
CA CYS A 291 7.73 -12.30 -8.74
C CYS A 291 6.89 -12.02 -7.50
N TYR A 292 6.90 -10.76 -7.07
CA TYR A 292 6.39 -10.35 -5.77
C TYR A 292 5.66 -9.00 -5.88
N GLY A 293 4.34 -9.03 -5.91
CA GLY A 293 3.46 -7.88 -6.04
C GLY A 293 2.92 -7.39 -4.70
N LEU A 294 2.89 -6.08 -4.47
CA LEU A 294 2.24 -5.44 -3.32
C LEU A 294 1.71 -4.09 -3.78
N GLY A 295 0.43 -3.79 -3.52
CA GLY A 295 -0.21 -2.56 -4.00
C GLY A 295 -0.17 -1.45 -2.96
N PRO A 296 0.61 -0.35 -3.12
CA PRO A 296 0.61 0.77 -2.18
C PRO A 296 -0.76 1.46 -2.09
N SER A 297 -1.39 1.70 -3.24
CA SER A 297 -2.75 2.24 -3.37
C SER A 297 -3.79 1.38 -2.64
N ARG A 298 -3.77 0.07 -2.89
CA ARG A 298 -4.63 -0.91 -2.21
C ARG A 298 -4.35 -0.98 -0.71
N THR A 299 -3.08 -0.88 -0.30
CA THR A 299 -2.68 -0.85 1.11
C THR A 299 -3.28 0.37 1.82
N MET A 300 -3.30 1.54 1.17
CA MET A 300 -3.97 2.73 1.68
C MET A 300 -5.48 2.48 1.87
N GLY A 301 -6.14 1.85 0.91
CA GLY A 301 -7.54 1.44 1.03
C GLY A 301 -7.76 0.48 2.21
N ALA A 302 -6.91 -0.54 2.36
CA ALA A 302 -6.99 -1.52 3.43
C ALA A 302 -6.79 -0.90 4.82
N ILE A 303 -5.91 0.10 4.95
CA ILE A 303 -5.75 0.87 6.20
C ILE A 303 -7.08 1.50 6.60
N ILE A 304 -7.81 2.12 5.68
CA ILE A 304 -9.10 2.75 6.01
C ILE A 304 -10.16 1.72 6.37
N GLU A 305 -10.22 0.59 5.67
CA GLU A 305 -11.17 -0.48 6.00
C GLU A 305 -10.95 -1.05 7.40
N VAL A 306 -9.70 -1.04 7.90
CA VAL A 306 -9.36 -1.56 9.25
C VAL A 306 -9.38 -0.48 10.33
N HIS A 307 -8.95 0.75 10.01
CA HIS A 307 -8.74 1.83 10.97
C HIS A 307 -9.65 3.02 10.70
N HIS A 308 -10.91 2.88 11.09
CA HIS A 308 -11.92 3.92 11.03
C HIS A 308 -12.91 3.81 12.19
N ASP A 309 -13.69 4.88 12.39
CA ASP A 309 -14.87 4.88 13.24
C ASP A 309 -16.02 5.64 12.55
N GLU A 310 -17.12 5.91 13.28
CA GLU A 310 -18.28 6.61 12.74
C GLU A 310 -17.98 8.05 12.29
N LYS A 311 -16.89 8.65 12.79
CA LYS A 311 -16.51 10.05 12.51
C LYS A 311 -15.52 10.16 11.37
N GLY A 312 -14.74 9.12 11.11
CA GLY A 312 -13.88 9.05 9.94
C GLY A 312 -12.63 8.23 10.13
N ILE A 313 -11.54 8.71 9.54
CA ILE A 313 -10.29 7.96 9.40
C ILE A 313 -9.53 7.95 10.73
N ILE A 314 -8.79 6.86 10.99
CA ILE A 314 -7.81 6.76 12.07
C ILE A 314 -6.47 6.31 11.45
N TRP A 315 -5.59 7.24 11.08
CA TRP A 315 -4.33 6.85 10.45
C TRP A 315 -3.36 6.21 11.46
N PRO A 316 -2.69 5.09 11.10
CA PRO A 316 -1.48 4.66 11.80
C PRO A 316 -0.39 5.73 11.69
N LYS A 317 0.36 5.94 12.76
CA LYS A 317 1.30 7.08 12.88
C LYS A 317 2.33 7.18 11.74
N GLU A 318 2.80 6.05 11.23
CA GLU A 318 3.88 5.98 10.23
C GLU A 318 3.41 6.45 8.84
N VAL A 319 2.11 6.31 8.55
CA VAL A 319 1.53 6.62 7.23
C VAL A 319 0.64 7.85 7.23
N ALA A 320 0.34 8.41 8.41
CA ALA A 320 -0.48 9.61 8.53
C ALA A 320 0.08 10.79 7.71
N PRO A 321 -0.76 11.62 7.06
CA PRO A 321 -0.29 12.72 6.21
C PRO A 321 0.48 13.79 6.99
N PHE A 322 0.15 13.93 8.27
CA PHE A 322 0.81 14.77 9.27
C PHE A 322 0.75 14.04 10.62
N GLN A 323 1.68 14.36 11.52
CA GLN A 323 1.69 13.82 12.88
C GLN A 323 0.69 14.55 13.78
N ILE A 324 0.56 15.87 13.60
CA ILE A 324 -0.27 16.75 14.43
C ILE A 324 -1.29 17.52 13.58
N HIS A 325 -2.52 17.60 14.08
CA HIS A 325 -3.53 18.56 13.64
C HIS A 325 -3.68 19.63 14.71
N LEU A 326 -3.06 20.79 14.46
CA LEU A 326 -3.12 21.94 15.35
C LEU A 326 -4.38 22.75 15.02
N ILE A 327 -5.24 22.97 16.00
CA ILE A 327 -6.51 23.68 15.85
C ILE A 327 -6.46 24.96 16.67
N GLN A 328 -6.60 26.10 16.00
CA GLN A 328 -6.82 27.40 16.63
C GLN A 328 -8.31 27.62 16.82
N ILE A 329 -8.77 27.95 18.03
CA ILE A 329 -10.19 28.17 18.32
C ILE A 329 -10.62 29.59 17.98
N GLU A 330 -10.14 30.59 18.73
CA GLU A 330 -10.52 31.98 18.52
C GLU A 330 -9.72 32.63 17.38
N ASN A 331 -10.21 33.76 16.84
CA ASN A 331 -9.57 34.45 15.70
C ASN A 331 -8.80 35.72 16.11
N THR A 332 -8.47 35.87 17.41
CA THR A 332 -7.82 37.08 17.95
C THR A 332 -6.38 37.20 17.49
N GLN A 333 -5.90 38.44 17.34
CA GLN A 333 -4.55 38.69 16.82
C GLN A 333 -3.45 38.12 17.72
N LYS A 334 -3.68 38.11 19.04
CA LYS A 334 -2.76 37.53 20.03
C LYS A 334 -2.67 36.01 19.89
N LEU A 335 -3.80 35.33 19.77
CA LEU A 335 -3.85 33.88 19.57
C LEU A 335 -3.21 33.48 18.24
N LYS A 336 -3.53 34.17 17.14
CA LYS A 336 -2.91 33.95 15.81
C LYS A 336 -1.40 33.99 15.85
N LYS A 337 -0.83 35.04 16.47
CA LYS A 337 0.63 35.19 16.58
C LYS A 337 1.25 34.04 17.39
N THR A 338 0.62 33.68 18.51
CA THR A 338 1.15 32.64 19.40
C THR A 338 1.05 31.24 18.78
N ALA A 339 -0.11 30.91 18.18
CA ALA A 339 -0.33 29.65 17.50
C ALA A 339 0.58 29.51 16.26
N ALA A 340 0.78 30.58 15.49
CA ALA A 340 1.71 30.58 14.36
C ALA A 340 3.17 30.37 14.80
N LYS A 341 3.60 31.01 15.90
CA LYS A 341 4.93 30.77 16.47
C LYS A 341 5.08 29.31 16.93
N PHE A 342 4.10 28.79 17.66
CA PHE A 342 4.10 27.40 18.12
C PHE A 342 4.15 26.40 16.95
N TYR A 343 3.36 26.64 15.89
CA TYR A 343 3.42 25.89 14.65
C TYR A 343 4.83 25.89 14.04
N GLN A 344 5.48 27.05 13.93
CA GLN A 344 6.85 27.16 13.43
C GLN A 344 7.87 26.44 14.32
N ASP A 345 7.72 26.51 15.63
CA ASP A 345 8.61 25.85 16.60
C ASP A 345 8.50 24.32 16.52
N LEU A 346 7.30 23.77 16.26
CA LEU A 346 7.11 22.35 15.98
C LEU A 346 7.75 21.96 14.65
N GLN A 347 7.56 22.76 13.59
CA GLN A 347 8.18 22.49 12.29
C GLN A 347 9.72 22.48 12.36
N LYS A 348 10.33 23.40 13.12
CA LYS A 348 11.79 23.43 13.35
C LYS A 348 12.32 22.16 14.05
N GLN A 349 11.46 21.44 14.77
CA GLN A 349 11.81 20.16 15.40
C GLN A 349 11.62 18.95 14.47
N GLY A 350 11.28 19.17 13.20
CA GLY A 350 10.99 18.13 12.22
C GLY A 350 9.59 17.53 12.33
N ILE A 351 8.70 18.14 13.11
CA ILE A 351 7.35 17.61 13.33
C ILE A 351 6.42 18.07 12.21
N GLU A 352 5.71 17.12 11.60
CA GLU A 352 4.76 17.39 10.54
C GLU A 352 3.42 17.85 11.12
N VAL A 353 3.06 19.12 10.88
CA VAL A 353 1.83 19.73 11.41
C VAL A 353 0.89 20.19 10.29
N LEU A 354 -0.37 19.77 10.33
CA LEU A 354 -1.48 20.43 9.65
C LEU A 354 -2.08 21.46 10.61
N TYR A 355 -2.06 22.72 10.24
CA TYR A 355 -2.51 23.82 11.08
C TYR A 355 -3.83 24.39 10.59
N ASP A 356 -4.91 24.16 11.34
CA ASP A 356 -6.24 24.70 11.07
C ASP A 356 -6.38 26.16 11.54
N ASP A 357 -5.87 27.06 10.71
CA ASP A 357 -5.92 28.52 10.87
C ASP A 357 -7.14 29.17 10.21
N ARG A 358 -8.13 28.37 9.79
CA ARG A 358 -9.34 28.86 9.10
C ARG A 358 -10.25 29.64 10.05
N ASP A 359 -11.00 30.59 9.52
CA ASP A 359 -12.06 31.27 10.27
C ASP A 359 -13.36 30.46 10.21
N ARG A 360 -13.48 29.49 11.12
CA ARG A 360 -14.57 28.50 11.19
C ARG A 360 -14.92 28.18 12.63
N THR A 361 -16.13 27.68 12.85
CA THR A 361 -16.58 27.32 14.20
C THR A 361 -15.75 26.16 14.76
N PRO A 362 -15.56 26.08 16.09
CA PRO A 362 -14.85 24.95 16.72
C PRO A 362 -15.43 23.59 16.34
N GLY A 363 -16.76 23.49 16.26
CA GLY A 363 -17.45 22.26 15.87
C GLY A 363 -17.09 21.81 14.45
N GLU A 364 -17.06 22.72 13.48
CA GLU A 364 -16.62 22.40 12.11
C GLU A 364 -15.15 21.95 12.07
N LYS A 365 -14.26 22.63 12.79
CA LYS A 365 -12.85 22.25 12.85
C LYS A 365 -12.65 20.87 13.46
N PHE A 366 -13.38 20.54 14.53
CA PHE A 366 -13.30 19.24 15.17
C PHE A 366 -13.88 18.12 14.30
N ALA A 367 -14.98 18.38 13.60
CA ALA A 367 -15.56 17.43 12.65
C ALA A 367 -14.59 17.14 11.49
N ASP A 368 -13.98 18.18 10.92
CA ASP A 368 -12.97 18.04 9.88
C ASP A 368 -11.75 17.26 10.37
N ALA A 369 -11.26 17.56 11.58
CA ALA A 369 -10.13 16.86 12.17
C ALA A 369 -10.43 15.38 12.45
N ASP A 370 -11.64 15.06 12.93
CA ASP A 370 -12.07 13.69 13.13
C ASP A 370 -12.18 12.92 11.81
N LEU A 371 -12.68 13.58 10.76
CA LEU A 371 -12.82 12.99 9.42
C LEU A 371 -11.46 12.76 8.74
N ILE A 372 -10.56 13.75 8.79
CA ILE A 372 -9.21 13.69 8.21
C ILE A 372 -8.33 12.65 8.92
N GLY A 373 -8.50 12.50 10.24
CA GLY A 373 -7.96 11.37 10.98
C GLY A 373 -6.48 11.47 11.37
N ILE A 374 -5.92 12.67 11.47
CA ILE A 374 -4.53 12.86 11.91
C ILE A 374 -4.36 12.33 13.35
N PRO A 375 -3.30 11.55 13.66
CA PRO A 375 -3.20 10.80 14.92
C PRO A 375 -3.26 11.62 16.19
N ILE A 376 -2.67 12.83 16.20
CA ILE A 376 -2.62 13.70 17.37
C ILE A 376 -3.30 15.02 17.02
N ARG A 377 -4.31 15.40 17.79
CA ARG A 377 -4.96 16.71 17.73
C ARG A 377 -4.48 17.55 18.89
N ILE A 378 -4.12 18.80 18.59
CA ILE A 378 -3.72 19.79 19.57
C ILE A 378 -4.61 21.01 19.42
N VAL A 379 -5.24 21.44 20.52
CA VAL A 379 -6.15 22.57 20.52
C VAL A 379 -5.55 23.70 21.35
N VAL A 380 -5.44 24.87 20.70
CA VAL A 380 -5.00 26.11 21.34
C VAL A 380 -6.15 27.11 21.37
N SER A 381 -6.39 27.67 22.55
CA SER A 381 -7.39 28.69 22.81
C SER A 381 -6.79 29.76 23.72
N GLU A 382 -7.49 30.88 23.88
CA GLU A 382 -7.04 31.92 24.82
C GLU A 382 -6.89 31.38 26.24
N ARG A 383 -7.80 30.48 26.66
CA ARG A 383 -7.78 29.84 27.98
C ARG A 383 -6.55 28.95 28.17
N THR A 384 -6.20 28.13 27.18
CA THR A 384 -5.06 27.20 27.31
C THR A 384 -3.73 27.93 27.22
N LEU A 385 -3.63 28.96 26.37
CA LEU A 385 -2.43 29.77 26.24
C LEU A 385 -2.18 30.70 27.44
N ALA A 386 -3.23 31.17 28.14
CA ALA A 386 -3.06 31.89 29.41
C ALA A 386 -2.26 31.07 30.45
N LYS A 387 -2.26 29.73 30.32
CA LYS A 387 -1.50 28.79 31.16
C LYS A 387 -0.26 28.23 30.46
N ASN A 388 0.14 28.78 29.31
CA ASN A 388 1.22 28.27 28.46
C ASN A 388 1.07 26.77 28.12
N SER A 389 -0.18 26.36 27.84
CA SER A 389 -0.58 24.97 27.64
C SER A 389 -1.44 24.80 26.39
N ALA A 390 -1.66 23.55 25.99
CA ALA A 390 -2.60 23.15 24.96
C ALA A 390 -3.33 21.89 25.39
N GLU A 391 -4.54 21.69 24.86
CA GLU A 391 -5.25 20.42 25.00
C GLU A 391 -4.73 19.46 23.93
N ILE A 392 -4.41 18.23 24.32
CA ILE A 392 -3.95 17.18 23.43
C ILE A 392 -4.89 15.98 23.49
N LYS A 393 -5.17 15.40 22.32
CA LYS A 393 -6.02 14.23 22.18
C LYS A 393 -5.52 13.35 21.04
N LYS A 394 -5.36 12.06 21.29
CA LYS A 394 -5.13 11.08 20.21
C LYS A 394 -6.44 10.79 19.47
N ARG A 395 -6.39 10.67 18.15
CA ARG A 395 -7.58 10.44 17.30
C ARG A 395 -8.34 9.16 17.67
N SER A 396 -7.63 8.13 18.12
CA SER A 396 -8.20 6.84 18.55
C SER A 396 -8.74 6.81 19.98
N GLU A 397 -8.54 7.87 20.78
CA GLU A 397 -8.88 7.89 22.20
C GLU A 397 -9.90 8.99 22.52
N LYS A 398 -10.70 8.80 23.58
CA LYS A 398 -11.62 9.82 24.08
C LYS A 398 -10.96 10.81 25.04
N LYS A 399 -9.85 10.42 25.66
CA LYS A 399 -9.16 11.18 26.70
C LYS A 399 -8.56 12.48 26.13
N VAL A 400 -8.78 13.58 26.85
CA VAL A 400 -8.14 14.87 26.59
C VAL A 400 -7.24 15.18 27.76
N GLU A 401 -6.01 15.61 27.48
CA GLU A 401 -5.03 15.98 28.48
C GLU A 401 -4.59 17.42 28.25
N LEU A 402 -4.22 18.13 29.33
CA LEU A 402 -3.61 19.45 29.24
C LEU A 402 -2.09 19.28 29.35
N ILE A 403 -1.37 19.75 28.33
CA ILE A 403 0.09 19.63 28.26
C ILE A 403 0.73 21.02 28.09
N LYS A 404 1.89 21.26 28.69
CA LYS A 404 2.65 22.50 28.45
C LYS A 404 3.14 22.54 27.01
N LEU A 405 3.12 23.70 26.37
CA LEU A 405 3.56 23.83 24.96
C LEU A 405 4.99 23.31 24.74
N SER A 406 5.88 23.53 25.70
CA SER A 406 7.27 23.06 25.66
C SER A 406 7.42 21.54 25.70
N GLN A 407 6.40 20.80 26.15
CA GLN A 407 6.44 19.34 26.26
C GLN A 407 5.84 18.64 25.03
N VAL A 408 5.10 19.36 24.18
CA VAL A 408 4.44 18.77 23.00
C VAL A 408 5.42 18.08 22.06
N GLY A 409 6.57 18.71 21.79
CA GLY A 409 7.58 18.12 20.90
C GLY A 409 8.12 16.77 21.42
N LYS A 410 8.19 16.59 22.74
CA LYS A 410 8.60 15.33 23.38
C LYS A 410 7.48 14.29 23.43
N TYR A 411 6.22 14.71 23.40
CA TYR A 411 5.07 13.80 23.40
C TYR A 411 4.90 13.10 22.03
N VAL A 412 5.28 13.79 20.96
CA VAL A 412 5.04 13.34 19.57
C VAL A 412 6.17 12.45 19.04
N LYS A 413 7.39 12.63 19.56
CA LYS A 413 8.56 11.78 19.30
C LYS A 413 8.47 10.53 20.17
#